data_AF-A0A8J6Z0E8-F1
#
_entry.id   AF-A0A8J6Z0E8-F1
#
_cell.length_a   1.000
_cell.length_b   1.000
_cell.length_c   1.000
_cell.angle_alpha   90.00
_cell.angle_beta   90.00
_cell.angle_gamma   90.00
#
_symmetry.space_group_name_H-M   'P 1'
#
loop_
_entity.id
_entity.type
_entity.pdbx_description
1 polymer ?
#
loop_
_entity_poly.entity_id
_entity_poly.type
_entity_poly.pdbx_seq_one_letter_code
_entity_poly.pdbx_strand_id
1 'polypeptide(L)'
;MHVHRPQCDRRTAQAAVRSMCVDKTIQRLDKLWLNDDFKNFFAQVERLLFENVEEYFSVIHGDLCLPNILVEEEHKFLRLVDPREKFGDFDIYGDWRYDLAKMLHSLEGNYDFIIADKFKVNVQGAAIDYEFALDFAPIREKFFEVFAGQLKDLPALRLIEATLFLSMIPLYADSLSHQQVMLARGVELFEAVMEQREVRGFGH
;
A
#
# COMPACT_ATOMS: atom_id res chain seq x y z
N MET A 1 -25.18 2.58 -10.44
CA MET A 1 -24.35 3.49 -11.26
C MET A 1 -23.41 2.61 -12.07
N HIS A 2 -23.63 2.47 -13.38
CA HIS A 2 -22.75 1.68 -14.24
C HIS A 2 -21.44 2.44 -14.42
N VAL A 3 -20.42 2.10 -13.64
CA VAL A 3 -19.06 2.60 -13.88
C VAL A 3 -18.65 2.04 -15.23
N HIS A 4 -18.36 2.91 -16.20
CA HIS A 4 -17.80 2.50 -17.48
C HIS A 4 -16.49 1.77 -17.20
N ARG A 5 -16.51 0.44 -17.23
CA ARG A 5 -15.26 -0.33 -17.20
C ARG A 5 -14.57 -0.06 -18.52
N PRO A 6 -13.34 0.46 -18.52
CA PRO A 6 -12.58 0.51 -19.76
C PRO A 6 -12.41 -0.93 -20.25
N GLN A 7 -12.39 -1.12 -21.56
CA GLN A 7 -11.96 -2.39 -22.14
C GLN A 7 -10.42 -2.44 -22.05
N CYS A 8 -9.89 -2.51 -20.82
CA CYS A 8 -8.48 -2.68 -20.57
C CYS A 8 -8.16 -4.17 -20.73
N ASP A 9 -7.35 -4.51 -21.73
CA ASP A 9 -6.89 -5.88 -21.88
C ASP A 9 -5.91 -6.24 -20.74
N ARG A 10 -5.85 -7.54 -20.41
CA ARG A 10 -5.03 -8.04 -19.30
C ARG A 10 -3.57 -7.62 -19.38
N ARG A 11 -2.98 -7.57 -20.57
CA ARG A 11 -1.56 -7.21 -20.72
C ARG A 11 -1.32 -5.75 -20.36
N THR A 12 -2.22 -4.87 -20.79
CA THR A 12 -2.17 -3.45 -20.44
C THR A 12 -2.39 -3.22 -18.94
N ALA A 13 -3.35 -3.94 -18.35
CA ALA A 13 -3.60 -3.88 -16.90
C ALA A 13 -2.37 -4.35 -16.09
N GLN A 14 -1.76 -5.47 -16.48
CA GLN A 14 -0.53 -5.98 -15.87
C GLN A 14 0.62 -4.97 -15.98
N ALA A 15 0.84 -4.37 -17.15
CA ALA A 15 1.90 -3.39 -17.35
C ALA A 15 1.73 -2.15 -16.45
N ALA A 16 0.50 -1.64 -16.32
CA ALA A 16 0.21 -0.48 -15.47
C ALA A 16 0.45 -0.78 -13.98
N VAL A 17 -0.05 -1.92 -13.48
CA VAL A 17 0.18 -2.34 -12.08
C VAL A 17 1.66 -2.62 -11.83
N ARG A 18 2.35 -3.27 -12.77
CA ARG A 18 3.79 -3.53 -12.67
C ARG A 18 4.59 -2.24 -12.55
N SER A 19 4.35 -1.28 -13.43
CA SER A 19 5.01 0.02 -13.40
C SER A 19 4.84 0.71 -12.04
N MET A 20 3.62 0.65 -11.49
CA MET A 20 3.23 1.35 -10.27
C MET A 20 3.69 0.70 -8.96
N CYS A 21 3.57 -0.62 -8.84
CA CYS A 21 3.82 -1.35 -7.60
C CYS A 21 5.19 -2.03 -7.58
N VAL A 22 5.68 -2.47 -8.74
CA VAL A 22 6.87 -3.33 -8.85
C VAL A 22 8.06 -2.54 -9.35
N ASP A 23 8.03 -2.04 -10.59
CA ASP A 23 9.18 -1.42 -11.24
C ASP A 23 9.65 -0.18 -10.47
N LYS A 24 8.72 0.68 -10.06
CA LYS A 24 9.02 1.85 -9.20
C LYS A 24 9.74 1.44 -7.91
N THR A 25 9.33 0.36 -7.27
CA THR A 25 9.91 -0.10 -6.00
C THR A 25 11.29 -0.68 -6.22
N ILE A 26 11.46 -1.53 -7.25
CA ILE A 26 12.75 -2.10 -7.65
C ILE A 26 13.74 -1.00 -8.03
N GLN A 27 13.33 -0.01 -8.82
CA GLN A 27 14.20 1.11 -9.22
C GLN A 27 14.72 1.90 -8.01
N ARG A 28 13.90 2.07 -6.97
CA ARG A 28 14.29 2.77 -5.75
C ARG A 28 15.20 1.93 -4.86
N LEU A 29 15.04 0.61 -4.89
CA LEU A 29 15.80 -0.36 -4.09
C LEU A 29 16.78 -1.17 -4.97
N ASP A 30 17.33 -0.55 -6.01
CA ASP A 30 18.17 -1.20 -7.03
C ASP A 30 19.37 -1.96 -6.44
N LYS A 31 19.96 -1.43 -5.37
CA LYS A 31 21.07 -2.06 -4.63
C LYS A 31 20.71 -3.43 -4.04
N LEU A 32 19.43 -3.71 -3.78
CA LEU A 32 18.96 -4.99 -3.25
C LEU A 32 18.72 -6.03 -4.35
N TRP A 33 18.80 -5.67 -5.63
CA TRP A 33 18.53 -6.58 -6.74
C TRP A 33 19.49 -7.77 -6.81
N LEU A 34 20.65 -7.70 -6.17
CA LEU A 34 21.58 -8.83 -6.09
C LEU A 34 21.16 -9.90 -5.08
N ASN A 35 20.23 -9.58 -4.17
CA ASN A 35 19.72 -10.51 -3.17
C ASN A 35 18.61 -11.39 -3.76
N ASP A 36 18.73 -12.72 -3.62
CA ASP A 36 17.77 -13.66 -4.20
C ASP A 36 16.41 -13.66 -3.48
N ASP A 37 16.38 -13.40 -2.16
CA ASP A 37 15.13 -13.24 -1.41
C ASP A 37 14.34 -12.03 -1.90
N PHE A 38 15.04 -10.93 -2.25
CA PHE A 38 14.43 -9.75 -2.83
C PHE A 38 13.82 -10.04 -4.22
N LYS A 39 14.50 -10.83 -5.06
CA LYS A 39 13.93 -11.26 -6.35
C LYS A 39 12.72 -12.16 -6.14
N ASN A 40 12.81 -13.11 -5.21
CA ASN A 40 11.72 -14.04 -4.89
C ASN A 40 10.50 -13.30 -4.35
N PHE A 41 10.70 -12.26 -3.52
CA PHE A 41 9.66 -11.36 -3.08
C PHE A 41 8.89 -10.77 -4.26
N PHE A 42 9.57 -10.14 -5.23
CA PHE A 42 8.88 -9.49 -6.34
C PHE A 42 8.26 -10.48 -7.32
N ALA A 43 8.83 -11.68 -7.48
CA ALA A 43 8.21 -12.75 -8.24
C ALA A 43 6.85 -13.17 -7.61
N GLN A 44 6.77 -13.23 -6.28
CA GLN A 44 5.52 -13.52 -5.57
C GLN A 44 4.51 -12.36 -5.66
N VAL A 45 4.98 -11.12 -5.55
CA VAL A 45 4.15 -9.92 -5.74
C VAL A 45 3.54 -9.93 -7.14
N GLU A 46 4.36 -10.09 -8.20
CA GLU A 46 3.86 -10.14 -9.58
C GLU A 46 2.83 -11.28 -9.76
N ARG A 47 3.11 -12.48 -9.22
CA ARG A 47 2.20 -13.63 -9.33
C ARG A 47 0.81 -13.33 -8.77
N LEU A 48 0.74 -12.76 -7.57
CA LEU A 48 -0.53 -12.54 -6.87
C LEU A 48 -1.26 -11.28 -7.35
N LEU A 49 -0.54 -10.20 -7.65
CA LEU A 49 -1.17 -8.96 -8.12
C LEU A 49 -1.75 -9.10 -9.53
N PHE A 50 -1.15 -9.92 -10.39
CA PHE A 50 -1.51 -10.02 -11.81
C PHE A 50 -2.59 -11.06 -12.12
N GLU A 51 -3.08 -11.77 -11.10
CA GLU A 51 -4.21 -12.68 -11.22
C GLU A 51 -5.50 -11.87 -11.43
N ASN A 52 -6.16 -12.08 -12.58
CA ASN A 52 -7.40 -11.40 -13.00
C ASN A 52 -7.37 -9.87 -12.84
N VAL A 53 -6.19 -9.26 -12.96
CA VAL A 53 -5.95 -7.84 -12.68
C VAL A 53 -6.88 -6.90 -13.45
N GLU A 54 -7.29 -7.28 -14.66
CA GLU A 54 -8.24 -6.56 -15.49
C GLU A 54 -9.62 -6.36 -14.83
N GLU A 55 -10.02 -7.26 -13.91
CA GLU A 55 -11.28 -7.15 -13.18
C GLU A 55 -11.26 -6.03 -12.14
N TYR A 56 -10.06 -5.56 -11.78
CA TYR A 56 -9.84 -4.53 -10.78
C TYR A 56 -9.68 -3.12 -11.39
N PHE A 57 -9.81 -2.97 -12.71
CA PHE A 57 -9.61 -1.68 -13.36
C PHE A 57 -10.87 -0.80 -13.32
N SER A 58 -10.70 0.41 -12.79
CA SER A 58 -11.72 1.46 -12.74
C SER A 58 -11.07 2.84 -12.68
N VAL A 59 -11.87 3.91 -12.68
CA VAL A 59 -11.33 5.26 -12.39
C VAL A 59 -10.84 5.25 -10.94
N ILE A 60 -9.59 5.65 -10.73
CA ILE A 60 -8.99 5.73 -9.39
C ILE A 60 -8.48 7.15 -9.13
N HIS A 61 -8.22 7.45 -7.87
CA HIS A 61 -7.50 8.65 -7.46
C HIS A 61 -6.00 8.52 -7.73
N GLY A 62 -5.41 7.34 -7.49
CA GLY A 62 -3.99 7.06 -7.70
C GLY A 62 -3.06 7.63 -6.60
N ASP A 63 -3.61 8.36 -5.65
CA ASP A 63 -2.93 8.82 -4.41
C ASP A 63 -3.93 9.05 -3.26
N LEU A 64 -4.83 8.10 -3.03
CA LEU A 64 -5.89 8.22 -2.01
C LEU A 64 -5.37 8.01 -0.57
N CYS A 65 -4.57 8.96 -0.07
CA CYS A 65 -4.12 9.00 1.32
C CYS A 65 -4.98 9.96 2.17
N LEU A 66 -4.96 9.83 3.50
CA LEU A 66 -5.79 10.68 4.38
C LEU A 66 -5.56 12.20 4.19
N PRO A 67 -4.33 12.71 3.97
CA PRO A 67 -4.11 14.12 3.66
C PRO A 67 -4.83 14.63 2.41
N ASN A 68 -5.17 13.74 1.47
CA ASN A 68 -5.86 14.07 0.22
C ASN A 68 -7.40 14.00 0.36
N ILE A 69 -7.91 13.78 1.58
CA ILE A 69 -9.34 13.74 1.90
C ILE A 69 -9.70 14.95 2.76
N LEU A 70 -10.40 15.92 2.16
CA LEU A 70 -10.89 17.09 2.86
C LEU A 70 -12.33 16.85 3.32
N VAL A 71 -12.55 16.92 4.63
CA VAL A 71 -13.87 16.77 5.24
C VAL A 71 -14.32 18.12 5.79
N GLU A 72 -15.54 18.51 5.45
CA GLU A 72 -16.20 19.69 6.01
C GLU A 72 -17.47 19.24 6.74
N GLU A 73 -17.52 19.54 8.04
CA GLU A 73 -18.50 18.97 8.96
C GLU A 73 -19.87 19.65 8.89
N GLU A 74 -19.91 20.98 8.66
CA GLU A 74 -21.13 21.79 8.71
C GLU A 74 -22.11 21.42 7.58
N HIS A 75 -21.59 21.26 6.36
CA HIS A 75 -22.35 20.90 5.18
C HIS A 75 -22.19 19.44 4.77
N LYS A 76 -21.42 18.65 5.55
CA LYS A 76 -21.18 17.21 5.33
C LYS A 76 -20.70 16.89 3.92
N PHE A 77 -19.82 17.74 3.36
CA PHE A 77 -19.19 17.42 2.09
C PHE A 77 -17.80 16.83 2.30
N LEU A 78 -17.45 15.90 1.43
CA LEU A 78 -16.11 15.34 1.32
C LEU A 78 -15.57 15.71 -0.06
N ARG A 79 -14.31 16.17 -0.12
CA ARG A 79 -13.59 16.42 -1.37
C ARG A 79 -12.30 15.62 -1.38
N LEU A 80 -12.04 14.97 -2.51
CA LEU A 80 -10.75 14.37 -2.80
C LEU A 80 -9.93 15.37 -3.61
N VAL A 81 -8.66 15.55 -3.25
CA VAL A 81 -7.74 16.51 -3.87
C VAL A 81 -6.45 15.83 -4.29
N ASP A 82 -5.74 16.43 -5.24
CA ASP A 82 -4.48 15.91 -5.80
C ASP A 82 -4.60 14.50 -6.43
N PRO A 83 -5.60 14.26 -7.31
CA PRO A 83 -5.66 13.00 -8.04
C PRO A 83 -4.50 12.90 -9.02
N ARG A 84 -3.98 11.70 -9.16
CA ARG A 84 -2.90 11.42 -10.09
C ARG A 84 -3.43 11.37 -11.51
N GLU A 85 -2.76 12.08 -12.42
CA GLU A 85 -3.20 12.15 -13.83
C GLU A 85 -3.16 10.80 -14.55
N LYS A 86 -2.25 9.90 -14.14
CA LYS A 86 -2.06 8.57 -14.73
C LYS A 86 -1.69 7.52 -13.70
N PHE A 87 -2.21 6.31 -13.88
CA PHE A 87 -1.76 5.11 -13.19
C PHE A 87 -0.73 4.37 -14.04
N GLY A 88 0.54 4.47 -13.66
CA GLY A 88 1.66 4.04 -14.51
C GLY A 88 1.69 4.85 -15.80
N ASP A 89 1.86 4.16 -16.93
CA ASP A 89 1.85 4.79 -18.26
C ASP A 89 0.50 4.68 -18.99
N PHE A 90 -0.57 4.27 -18.28
CA PHE A 90 -1.86 3.96 -18.90
C PHE A 90 -2.79 5.18 -19.01
N ASP A 91 -3.62 5.45 -18.01
CA ASP A 91 -4.63 6.52 -18.02
C ASP A 91 -5.09 6.84 -16.58
N ILE A 92 -6.16 7.62 -16.40
CA ILE A 92 -6.89 7.82 -15.13
C ILE A 92 -7.52 6.52 -14.58
N TYR A 93 -7.53 5.47 -15.40
CA TYR A 93 -7.96 4.14 -15.00
C TYR A 93 -6.79 3.36 -14.39
N GLY A 94 -7.05 2.68 -13.29
CA GLY A 94 -6.05 1.83 -12.63
C GLY A 94 -6.70 0.80 -11.72
N ASP A 95 -5.85 0.06 -11.02
CA ASP A 95 -6.27 -0.97 -10.08
C ASP A 95 -6.85 -0.33 -8.81
N TRP A 96 -8.16 -0.48 -8.56
CA TRP A 96 -8.79 0.12 -7.37
C TRP A 96 -8.26 -0.45 -6.06
N ARG A 97 -7.61 -1.62 -6.07
CA ARG A 97 -6.90 -2.14 -4.88
C ARG A 97 -5.78 -1.19 -4.45
N TYR A 98 -5.21 -0.42 -5.37
CA TYR A 98 -4.15 0.54 -5.07
C TYR A 98 -4.64 1.70 -4.18
N ASP A 99 -5.81 2.25 -4.46
CA ASP A 99 -6.40 3.30 -3.63
C ASP A 99 -6.78 2.77 -2.24
N LEU A 100 -7.33 1.55 -2.16
CA LEU A 100 -7.61 0.92 -0.86
C LEU A 100 -6.32 0.62 -0.08
N ALA A 101 -5.26 0.16 -0.75
CA ALA A 101 -3.95 -0.05 -0.13
C ALA A 101 -3.34 1.27 0.37
N LYS A 102 -3.52 2.38 -0.37
CA LYS A 102 -3.12 3.72 0.07
C LYS A 102 -3.87 4.20 1.31
N MET A 103 -5.15 3.88 1.43
CA MET A 103 -5.90 4.15 2.66
C MET A 103 -5.41 3.29 3.83
N LEU A 104 -5.19 1.98 3.60
CA LEU A 104 -4.70 1.06 4.63
C LEU A 104 -3.27 1.39 5.09
N HIS A 105 -2.44 1.91 4.20
CA HIS A 105 -1.11 2.44 4.51
C HIS A 105 -1.17 3.47 5.68
N SER A 106 -2.21 4.31 5.73
CA SER A 106 -2.46 5.22 6.85
C SER A 106 -3.23 4.55 7.99
N LEU A 107 -4.34 3.87 7.71
CA LEU A 107 -5.30 3.37 8.72
C LEU A 107 -4.80 2.18 9.56
N GLU A 108 -4.00 1.30 8.95
CA GLU A 108 -3.42 0.14 9.63
C GLU A 108 -1.89 0.17 9.61
N GLY A 109 -1.32 0.59 8.48
CA GLY A 109 0.12 0.76 8.33
C GLY A 109 0.71 1.88 9.19
N ASN A 110 -0.12 2.76 9.76
CA ASN A 110 0.31 3.89 10.60
C ASN A 110 1.31 4.82 9.90
N TYR A 111 1.30 4.88 8.56
CA TYR A 111 2.22 5.70 7.77
C TYR A 111 2.21 7.16 8.21
N ASP A 112 1.03 7.70 8.52
CA ASP A 112 0.86 9.08 8.96
C ASP A 112 1.59 9.36 10.29
N PHE A 113 1.70 8.36 11.17
CA PHE A 113 2.50 8.45 12.39
C PHE A 113 4.00 8.32 12.12
N ILE A 114 4.39 7.51 11.14
CA ILE A 114 5.80 7.43 10.72
C ILE A 114 6.27 8.80 10.25
N ILE A 115 5.55 9.44 9.33
CA ILE A 115 5.94 10.75 8.78
C ILE A 115 5.85 11.91 9.78
N ALA A 116 5.08 11.73 10.86
CA ALA A 116 4.91 12.73 11.92
C ALA A 116 5.83 12.51 13.14
N ASP A 117 6.83 11.62 13.02
CA ASP A 117 7.75 11.24 14.11
C ASP A 117 7.01 10.73 15.36
N LYS A 118 5.87 10.05 15.19
CA LYS A 118 5.03 9.51 16.27
C LYS A 118 5.23 8.01 16.47
N PHE A 119 6.48 7.57 16.40
CA PHE A 119 6.88 6.19 16.64
C PHE A 119 8.15 6.13 17.47
N LYS A 120 8.43 4.97 18.06
CA LYS A 120 9.76 4.63 18.58
C LYS A 120 10.22 3.35 17.91
N VAL A 121 11.51 3.24 17.70
CA VAL A 121 12.14 2.05 17.11
C VAL A 121 13.38 1.68 17.91
N ASN A 122 13.57 0.38 18.11
CA ASN A 122 14.73 -0.22 18.73
C ASN A 122 15.24 -1.33 17.80
N VAL A 123 16.53 -1.31 17.48
CA VAL A 123 17.15 -2.29 16.58
C VAL A 123 18.23 -3.07 17.30
N GLN A 124 18.10 -4.39 17.27
CA GLN A 124 19.04 -5.33 17.88
C GLN A 124 19.44 -6.39 16.84
N GLY A 125 20.59 -6.18 16.19
CA GLY A 125 21.02 -7.03 15.08
C GLY A 125 20.05 -6.90 13.89
N ALA A 126 19.39 -8.01 13.54
CA ALA A 126 18.38 -8.04 12.49
C ALA A 126 16.95 -7.80 13.00
N ALA A 127 16.74 -7.76 14.32
CA ALA A 127 15.42 -7.49 14.89
C ALA A 127 15.15 -5.99 14.93
N ILE A 128 13.95 -5.60 14.46
CA ILE A 128 13.44 -4.23 14.48
C ILE A 128 12.14 -4.25 15.28
N ASP A 129 12.18 -3.73 16.50
CA ASP A 129 11.00 -3.54 17.34
C ASP A 129 10.56 -2.08 17.26
N TYR A 130 9.26 -1.84 17.12
CA TYR A 130 8.74 -0.47 17.06
C TYR A 130 7.33 -0.37 17.65
N GLU A 131 7.00 0.82 18.15
CA GLU A 131 5.70 1.12 18.74
C GLU A 131 5.17 2.46 18.22
N PHE A 132 3.85 2.53 18.03
CA PHE A 132 3.13 3.77 17.73
C PHE A 132 2.37 4.25 18.96
N ALA A 133 2.28 5.57 19.12
CA ALA A 133 1.67 6.17 20.31
C ALA A 133 0.12 6.08 20.34
N LEU A 134 -0.51 5.79 19.20
CA LEU A 134 -1.96 5.80 19.01
C LEU A 134 -2.38 4.63 18.12
N ASP A 135 -3.60 4.12 18.37
CA ASP A 135 -4.25 3.10 17.56
C ASP A 135 -5.60 3.63 17.06
N PHE A 136 -5.87 3.42 15.76
CA PHE A 136 -7.11 3.78 15.08
C PHE A 136 -8.07 2.59 14.92
N ALA A 137 -8.05 1.62 15.84
CA ALA A 137 -8.88 0.41 15.76
C ALA A 137 -10.33 0.65 15.33
N PRO A 138 -11.10 1.60 15.91
CA PRO A 138 -12.49 1.81 15.51
C PRO A 138 -12.65 2.25 14.05
N ILE A 139 -11.74 3.08 13.54
CA ILE A 139 -11.78 3.57 12.16
C ILE A 139 -11.38 2.44 11.21
N ARG A 140 -10.34 1.68 11.57
CA ARG A 140 -9.88 0.51 10.82
C ARG A 140 -10.99 -0.54 10.72
N GLU A 141 -11.62 -0.91 11.82
CA GLU A 141 -12.75 -1.84 11.85
C GLU A 141 -13.89 -1.36 10.96
N LYS A 142 -14.22 -0.06 11.01
CA LYS A 142 -15.25 0.51 10.15
C LYS A 142 -14.89 0.45 8.67
N PHE A 143 -13.62 0.68 8.33
CA PHE A 143 -13.12 0.52 6.97
C PHE A 143 -13.32 -0.93 6.47
N PHE A 144 -12.92 -1.92 7.25
CA PHE A 144 -13.12 -3.33 6.89
C PHE A 144 -14.61 -3.70 6.75
N GLU A 145 -15.46 -3.17 7.62
CA GLU A 145 -16.92 -3.36 7.52
C GLU A 145 -17.48 -2.78 6.21
N VAL A 146 -17.13 -1.52 5.88
CA VAL A 146 -17.66 -0.82 4.70
C VAL A 146 -17.16 -1.43 3.40
N PHE A 147 -15.90 -1.86 3.35
CA PHE A 147 -15.26 -2.38 2.14
C PHE A 147 -15.18 -3.92 2.09
N ALA A 148 -15.89 -4.63 2.98
CA ALA A 148 -15.85 -6.10 3.07
C ALA A 148 -16.09 -6.79 1.71
N GLY A 149 -16.94 -6.22 0.85
CA GLY A 149 -17.23 -6.76 -0.49
C GLY A 149 -16.08 -6.63 -1.50
N GLN A 150 -15.21 -5.62 -1.31
CA GLN A 150 -14.06 -5.30 -2.15
C GLN A 150 -12.78 -5.94 -1.61
N LEU A 151 -12.70 -6.23 -0.31
CA LEU A 151 -11.52 -6.82 0.34
C LEU A 151 -11.42 -8.36 0.17
N LYS A 152 -12.01 -8.92 -0.89
CA LYS A 152 -11.98 -10.37 -1.17
C LYS A 152 -10.59 -10.88 -1.52
N ASP A 153 -9.77 -10.04 -2.13
CA ASP A 153 -8.38 -10.31 -2.45
C ASP A 153 -7.46 -9.49 -1.53
N LEU A 154 -7.64 -9.72 -0.22
CA LEU A 154 -6.82 -9.09 0.81
C LEU A 154 -5.32 -9.39 0.60
N PRO A 155 -4.88 -10.61 0.22
CA PRO A 155 -3.48 -10.89 -0.08
C PRO A 155 -2.86 -9.92 -1.10
N ALA A 156 -3.47 -9.72 -2.27
CA ALA A 156 -2.92 -8.81 -3.26
C ALA A 156 -2.89 -7.37 -2.75
N LEU A 157 -3.94 -6.94 -2.04
CA LEU A 157 -3.99 -5.61 -1.45
C LEU A 157 -2.86 -5.38 -0.44
N ARG A 158 -2.58 -6.35 0.44
CA ARG A 158 -1.48 -6.28 1.42
C ARG A 158 -0.11 -6.24 0.76
N LEU A 159 0.05 -6.92 -0.37
CA LEU A 159 1.28 -6.84 -1.14
C LEU A 159 1.44 -5.48 -1.83
N ILE A 160 0.36 -4.85 -2.30
CA ILE A 160 0.42 -3.45 -2.75
C ILE A 160 0.85 -2.55 -1.60
N GLU A 161 0.24 -2.68 -0.42
CA GLU A 161 0.61 -1.92 0.78
C GLU A 161 2.09 -2.14 1.17
N ALA A 162 2.58 -3.39 1.12
CA ALA A 162 3.97 -3.71 1.36
C ALA A 162 4.89 -2.98 0.37
N THR A 163 4.56 -2.99 -0.93
CA THR A 163 5.35 -2.25 -1.93
C THR A 163 5.32 -0.75 -1.72
N LEU A 164 4.22 -0.18 -1.19
CA LEU A 164 4.16 1.23 -0.82
C LEU A 164 5.21 1.55 0.24
N PHE A 165 5.24 0.82 1.36
CA PHE A 165 6.23 1.01 2.42
C PHE A 165 7.67 0.88 1.90
N LEU A 166 7.96 -0.22 1.20
CA LEU A 166 9.30 -0.48 0.67
C LEU A 166 9.77 0.61 -0.30
N SER A 167 8.86 1.09 -1.17
CA SER A 167 9.18 2.15 -2.12
C SER A 167 9.51 3.48 -1.46
N MET A 168 9.11 3.71 -0.20
CA MET A 168 9.33 4.97 0.50
C MET A 168 10.70 5.02 1.20
N ILE A 169 11.31 3.88 1.53
CA ILE A 169 12.58 3.78 2.28
C ILE A 169 13.65 4.76 1.73
N PRO A 170 13.94 4.81 0.41
CA PRO A 170 15.03 5.65 -0.09
C PRO A 170 14.72 7.15 -0.05
N LEU A 171 13.45 7.53 0.14
CA LEU A 171 13.03 8.93 0.26
C LEU A 171 13.34 9.52 1.65
N TYR A 172 13.64 8.67 2.64
CA TYR A 172 14.00 9.08 4.00
C TYR A 172 15.51 8.85 4.27
N ALA A 173 16.36 9.26 3.32
CA ALA A 173 17.81 9.07 3.39
C ALA A 173 18.45 9.67 4.65
N ASP A 174 17.84 10.72 5.23
CA ASP A 174 18.33 11.41 6.41
C ASP A 174 17.82 10.81 7.74
N SER A 175 16.97 9.76 7.70
CA SER A 175 16.44 9.14 8.91
C SER A 175 16.41 7.62 8.84
N LEU A 176 17.44 7.00 9.42
CA LEU A 176 17.53 5.55 9.55
C LEU A 176 16.33 4.97 10.32
N SER A 177 15.80 5.68 11.32
CA SER A 177 14.63 5.25 12.09
C SER A 177 13.38 5.11 11.22
N HIS A 178 13.13 6.04 10.30
CA HIS A 178 12.01 5.92 9.34
C HIS A 178 12.24 4.75 8.40
N GLN A 179 13.45 4.62 7.86
CA GLN A 179 13.82 3.52 6.95
C GLN A 179 13.61 2.15 7.63
N GLN A 180 13.99 2.02 8.89
CA GLN A 180 13.83 0.80 9.68
C GLN A 180 12.36 0.43 9.89
N VAL A 181 11.51 1.39 10.28
CA VAL A 181 10.07 1.10 10.48
C VAL A 181 9.37 0.81 9.16
N MET A 182 9.69 1.54 8.08
CA MET A 182 9.13 1.26 6.76
C MET A 182 9.56 -0.11 6.22
N LEU A 183 10.82 -0.49 6.45
CA LEU A 183 11.30 -1.84 6.12
C LEU A 183 10.55 -2.90 6.92
N ALA A 184 10.45 -2.73 8.24
CA ALA A 184 9.76 -3.67 9.11
C ALA A 184 8.29 -3.85 8.69
N ARG A 185 7.55 -2.76 8.46
CA ARG A 185 6.17 -2.81 7.98
C ARG A 185 6.03 -3.50 6.64
N GLY A 186 6.88 -3.16 5.67
CA GLY A 186 6.86 -3.77 4.35
C GLY A 186 7.11 -5.28 4.39
N VAL A 187 8.08 -5.72 5.21
CA VAL A 187 8.42 -7.14 5.38
C VAL A 187 7.33 -7.89 6.16
N GLU A 188 6.81 -7.34 7.25
CA GLU A 188 5.73 -7.95 8.03
C GLU A 188 4.47 -8.21 7.20
N LEU A 189 4.06 -7.23 6.38
CA LEU A 189 2.91 -7.38 5.48
C LEU A 189 3.13 -8.52 4.49
N PHE A 190 4.34 -8.61 3.93
CA PHE A 190 4.68 -9.67 3.00
C PHE A 190 4.72 -11.05 3.67
N GLU A 191 5.39 -11.17 4.82
CA GLU A 191 5.47 -12.41 5.57
C GLU A 191 4.07 -12.90 5.98
N ALA A 192 3.20 -11.99 6.45
CA ALA A 192 1.82 -12.33 6.79
C ALA A 192 1.07 -12.93 5.60
N VAL A 193 1.25 -12.37 4.39
CA VAL A 193 0.65 -12.93 3.17
C VAL A 193 1.24 -14.30 2.81
N MET A 194 2.56 -14.46 2.90
CA MET A 194 3.24 -15.72 2.58
C MET A 194 2.89 -16.84 3.56
N GLU A 195 2.75 -16.52 4.84
CA GLU A 195 2.44 -17.47 5.90
C GLU A 195 0.92 -17.67 6.11
N GLN A 196 0.07 -16.97 5.35
CA GLN A 196 -1.38 -16.96 5.51
C GLN A 196 -1.82 -16.57 6.95
N ARG A 197 -1.08 -15.65 7.56
CA ARG A 197 -1.38 -15.12 8.90
C ARG A 197 -2.11 -13.79 8.81
N GLU A 198 -2.90 -13.48 9.82
CA GLU A 198 -3.36 -12.11 10.00
C GLU A 198 -2.15 -11.22 10.32
N VAL A 199 -2.07 -10.06 9.67
CA VAL A 199 -1.11 -9.02 10.03
C VAL A 199 -1.43 -8.65 11.47
N ARG A 200 -0.44 -8.71 12.36
CA ARG A 200 -0.65 -8.32 13.76
C ARG A 200 -1.13 -6.87 13.77
N GLY A 201 -2.42 -6.67 14.03
CA GLY A 201 -2.95 -5.39 14.44
C GLY A 201 -2.30 -5.03 15.77
N PHE A 202 -1.92 -3.77 15.95
CA PHE A 202 -1.40 -3.31 17.23
C PHE A 202 -2.47 -3.57 18.30
N GLY A 203 -2.16 -4.44 19.27
CA GLY A 203 -3.03 -4.75 20.40
C GLY A 203 -3.25 -6.23 20.65
N HIS A 204 -2.29 -6.88 21.32
CA HIS A 204 -2.47 -7.55 22.62
C HIS A 204 -1.11 -7.87 23.25
#